data_AF-E1QPH5-F1
#
_entry.id   AF-E1QPH5-F1
#
_cell.length_a   1.000
_cell.length_b   1.000
_cell.length_c   1.000
_cell.angle_alpha   90.00
_cell.angle_beta   90.00
_cell.angle_gamma   90.00
#
_symmetry.space_group_name_H-M   'P 1'
#
loop_
_entity.id
_entity.type
_entity.pdbx_description
1 polymer ?
#
loop_
_entity_poly.entity_id
_entity_poly.type
_entity_poly.pdbx_seq_one_letter_code
_entity_poly.pdbx_strand_id
1 'polypeptide(L)'
;MNYAYLIVFGYVPYIAVVIFIVGIIFRLVRWLMPKALTGLYNVNATVNDDSYGKITIEILKRIFLFYTLPGTDTALFVGSVLFHWGIWIALVGHLGLLIPPAQLGAMGISPTMHVLLAKVIGGLGGVMALVGMLILIGRRLIDRSVKVGNFVVKLPMRSLSYLDDYFADALLLLIILLGLIQTLWLESVEPGFFEYSVAPWIWNLASFNVDKAISYIMAAPPITLAHVILAMIFIAYFPWGKMMHLFSFIYISPTVARPSIKIRVKSIPG
;
A
#
# COMPACT_ATOMS: atom_id res chain seq x y z
N MET A 1 -15.30 20.22 -25.85
CA MET A 1 -15.07 19.64 -24.51
C MET A 1 -15.63 18.24 -24.48
N ASN A 2 -14.82 17.23 -24.13
CA ASN A 2 -15.32 15.88 -23.90
C ASN A 2 -15.82 15.81 -22.45
N TYR A 3 -17.13 15.88 -22.24
CA TYR A 3 -17.75 15.87 -20.90
C TYR A 3 -17.34 14.63 -20.08
N ALA A 4 -17.05 13.49 -20.72
CA ALA A 4 -16.59 12.30 -20.02
C ALA A 4 -15.23 12.52 -19.35
N TYR A 5 -14.28 13.19 -20.02
CA TYR A 5 -12.97 13.50 -19.45
C TYR A 5 -13.08 14.48 -18.28
N LEU A 6 -13.93 15.50 -18.41
CA LEU A 6 -14.18 16.47 -17.35
C LEU A 6 -14.73 15.79 -16.09
N ILE A 7 -15.66 14.85 -16.24
CA ILE A 7 -16.22 14.10 -15.12
C ILE A 7 -15.16 13.17 -14.52
N VAL A 8 -14.56 12.29 -15.34
CA VAL A 8 -13.71 11.20 -14.86
C VAL A 8 -12.34 11.67 -14.38
N PHE A 9 -11.71 12.62 -15.05
CA PHE A 9 -10.37 13.09 -14.69
C PHE A 9 -10.37 14.48 -14.06
N GLY A 10 -11.53 15.12 -13.97
CA GLY A 10 -11.71 16.40 -13.28
C GLY A 10 -12.34 16.23 -11.92
N TYR A 11 -13.57 15.72 -11.87
CA TYR A 11 -14.36 15.69 -10.63
C TYR A 11 -14.23 14.41 -9.79
N VAL A 12 -14.16 13.23 -10.44
CA VAL A 12 -14.00 11.95 -9.74
C VAL A 12 -12.76 11.88 -8.84
N PRO A 13 -11.58 12.47 -9.18
CA PRO A 13 -10.44 12.52 -8.27
C PRO A 13 -10.78 13.13 -6.90
N TYR A 14 -11.56 14.22 -6.87
CA TYR A 14 -11.98 14.83 -5.61
C TYR A 14 -12.90 13.91 -4.81
N ILE A 15 -13.83 13.23 -5.47
CA ILE A 15 -14.73 12.27 -4.82
C ILE A 15 -13.92 11.13 -4.19
N ALA A 16 -12.95 10.57 -4.93
CA ALA A 16 -12.08 9.51 -4.43
C ALA A 16 -11.27 9.98 -3.20
N VAL A 17 -10.71 11.19 -3.23
CA VAL A 17 -9.96 11.77 -2.09
C VAL A 17 -10.87 12.02 -0.89
N VAL A 18 -12.09 12.52 -1.09
CA VAL A 18 -13.06 12.73 -0.01
C VAL A 18 -13.43 11.39 0.63
N ILE A 19 -13.75 10.36 -0.15
CA ILE A 19 -14.04 9.01 0.35
C ILE A 19 -12.85 8.47 1.15
N PHE A 20 -11.63 8.64 0.63
CA PHE A 20 -10.41 8.21 1.29
C PHE A 20 -10.22 8.88 2.66
N ILE A 21 -10.27 10.21 2.72
CA ILE A 21 -10.05 10.98 3.95
C ILE A 21 -11.15 10.69 4.98
N VAL A 22 -12.42 10.80 4.57
CA VAL A 22 -13.56 10.56 5.48
C VAL A 22 -13.56 9.11 5.95
N GLY A 23 -13.27 8.16 5.07
CA GLY A 23 -13.17 6.75 5.40
C GLY A 23 -12.05 6.44 6.40
N ILE A 24 -10.86 7.03 6.21
CA ILE A 24 -9.76 6.91 7.17
C ILE A 24 -10.18 7.48 8.53
N ILE A 25 -10.69 8.70 8.58
CA ILE A 25 -11.14 9.35 9.82
C ILE A 25 -12.17 8.48 10.52
N PHE A 26 -13.20 8.01 9.81
CA PHE A 26 -14.23 7.14 10.35
C PHE A 26 -13.65 5.85 10.95
N ARG A 27 -12.71 5.19 10.26
CA ARG A 27 -12.07 3.96 10.74
C ARG A 27 -11.21 4.21 11.97
N LEU A 28 -10.40 5.26 11.95
CA LEU A 28 -9.57 5.65 13.10
C LEU A 28 -10.44 5.98 14.32
N VAL A 29 -11.50 6.77 14.13
CA VAL A 29 -12.46 7.12 15.19
C VAL A 29 -13.14 5.87 15.77
N ARG A 30 -13.53 4.89 14.94
CA ARG A 30 -14.10 3.63 15.41
C ARG A 30 -13.09 2.74 16.15
N TRP A 31 -11.82 2.81 15.82
CA TRP A 31 -10.76 2.12 16.57
C TRP A 31 -10.50 2.80 17.92
N LEU A 32 -10.63 4.13 17.99
CA LEU A 32 -10.45 4.91 19.22
C LEU A 32 -11.65 4.86 20.18
N MET A 33 -12.86 4.69 19.65
CA MET A 33 -14.09 4.60 20.44
C MET A 33 -14.78 3.24 20.26
N PRO A 34 -14.14 2.12 20.66
CA PRO A 34 -14.73 0.81 20.53
C PRO A 34 -15.90 0.68 21.52
N LYS A 35 -17.11 0.46 21.00
CA LYS A 35 -18.30 0.20 21.84
C LYS A 35 -18.36 -1.24 22.38
N ALA A 36 -17.48 -2.12 21.92
CA ALA A 36 -17.39 -3.52 22.31
C ALA A 36 -15.95 -4.01 22.11
N LEU A 37 -15.64 -5.22 22.60
CA LEU A 37 -14.38 -5.91 22.31
C LEU A 37 -14.19 -5.99 20.79
N THR A 38 -13.29 -5.16 20.27
CA THR A 38 -12.85 -5.28 18.89
C THR A 38 -11.99 -6.53 18.79
N GLY A 39 -12.26 -7.40 17.82
CA GLY A 39 -11.47 -8.62 17.53
C GLY A 39 -10.00 -8.38 17.14
N LEU A 40 -9.47 -7.17 17.38
CA LEU A 40 -8.05 -6.88 17.53
C LEU A 40 -7.54 -7.58 18.81
N TYR A 41 -7.55 -8.91 18.79
CA TYR A 41 -6.84 -9.72 19.75
C TYR A 41 -5.35 -9.40 19.60
N ASN A 42 -4.91 -8.47 20.43
CA ASN A 42 -3.64 -8.50 21.11
C ASN A 42 -2.47 -8.97 20.23
N VAL A 43 -1.90 -8.07 19.43
CA VAL A 43 -0.47 -8.17 19.13
C VAL A 43 0.25 -7.79 20.41
N ASN A 44 0.29 -8.72 21.37
CA ASN A 44 1.13 -8.61 22.55
C ASN A 44 2.57 -8.76 22.04
N ALA A 45 3.11 -7.65 21.50
CA ALA A 45 4.42 -7.64 20.87
C ALA A 45 5.53 -7.95 21.89
N THR A 46 5.27 -7.67 23.16
CA THR A 46 6.17 -7.89 24.29
C THR A 46 5.38 -8.40 25.50
N VAL A 47 5.75 -9.56 26.04
CA VAL A 47 5.25 -10.03 27.33
C VAL A 47 6.00 -9.23 28.40
N ASN A 48 5.28 -8.49 29.25
CA ASN A 48 5.81 -7.69 30.37
C ASN A 48 6.63 -6.42 30.02
N ASP A 49 6.49 -5.84 28.83
CA ASP A 49 7.05 -4.52 28.52
C ASP A 49 5.95 -3.59 28.01
N ASP A 50 5.71 -2.50 28.73
CA ASP A 50 4.62 -1.54 28.49
C ASP A 50 5.12 -0.24 27.82
N SER A 51 6.41 -0.14 27.46
CA SER A 51 6.96 1.07 26.86
C SER A 51 6.52 1.24 25.41
N TYR A 52 5.83 2.34 25.12
CA TYR A 52 5.40 2.75 23.77
C TYR A 52 6.53 2.65 22.74
N GLY A 53 7.74 3.10 23.10
CA GLY A 53 8.88 3.10 22.19
C GLY A 53 9.31 1.70 21.78
N LYS A 54 9.43 0.77 22.74
CA LYS A 54 9.88 -0.61 22.47
C LYS A 54 8.86 -1.40 21.67
N ILE A 55 7.57 -1.23 21.97
CA ILE A 55 6.50 -1.89 21.22
C ILE A 55 6.42 -1.35 19.79
N THR A 56 6.54 -0.02 19.62
CA THR A 56 6.60 0.61 18.29
C THR A 56 7.75 0.02 17.49
N ILE A 57 8.95 -0.09 18.09
CA ILE A 57 10.12 -0.70 17.44
C ILE A 57 9.85 -2.17 17.07
N GLU A 58 9.28 -2.98 17.98
CA GLU A 58 8.97 -4.38 17.68
C GLU A 58 7.94 -4.55 16.56
N ILE A 59 6.95 -3.67 16.49
CA ILE A 59 5.97 -3.66 15.40
C ILE A 59 6.63 -3.26 14.09
N LEU A 60 7.44 -2.20 14.08
CA LEU A 60 8.18 -1.80 12.89
C LEU A 60 9.08 -2.93 12.39
N LYS A 61 9.76 -3.66 13.28
CA LYS A 61 10.53 -4.86 12.90
C LYS A 61 9.64 -5.92 12.27
N ARG A 62 8.44 -6.18 12.79
CA ARG A 62 7.50 -7.16 12.19
C ARG A 62 7.03 -6.74 10.80
N ILE A 63 6.77 -5.45 10.60
CA ILE A 63 6.28 -4.90 9.33
C ILE A 63 7.37 -4.88 8.26
N PHE A 64 8.59 -4.48 8.61
CA PHE A 64 9.65 -4.26 7.61
C PHE A 64 10.62 -5.44 7.46
N LEU A 65 10.83 -6.23 8.53
CA LEU A 65 11.79 -7.35 8.54
C LEU A 65 11.12 -8.72 8.46
N PHE A 66 9.81 -8.81 8.71
CA PHE A 66 9.06 -10.08 8.68
C PHE A 66 9.71 -11.22 9.46
N TYR A 67 10.45 -10.92 10.53
CA TYR A 67 11.38 -11.84 11.20
C TYR A 67 10.71 -13.07 11.83
N THR A 68 9.39 -13.07 11.96
CA THR A 68 8.59 -14.17 12.50
C THR A 68 8.19 -15.22 11.45
N LEU A 69 8.36 -14.92 10.16
CA LEU A 69 7.96 -15.81 9.06
C LEU A 69 9.02 -16.84 8.62
N PRO A 70 10.35 -16.56 8.67
CA PRO A 70 11.37 -17.53 8.30
C PRO A 70 11.19 -18.87 9.02
N GLY A 71 11.26 -19.97 8.26
CA GLY A 71 11.15 -21.34 8.79
C GLY A 71 9.72 -21.89 8.92
N THR A 72 8.68 -21.09 8.66
CA THR A 72 7.27 -21.55 8.67
C THR A 72 6.69 -21.70 7.25
N ASP A 73 6.67 -20.60 6.49
CA ASP A 73 6.15 -20.56 5.12
C ASP A 73 7.05 -19.67 4.25
N THR A 74 7.95 -20.30 3.50
CA THR A 74 8.93 -19.62 2.66
C THR A 74 8.27 -18.75 1.59
N ALA A 75 7.18 -19.23 1.00
CA ALA A 75 6.48 -18.47 -0.04
C ALA A 75 5.81 -17.22 0.53
N LEU A 76 5.22 -17.33 1.73
CA LEU A 76 4.68 -16.17 2.43
C LEU A 76 5.77 -15.16 2.77
N PHE A 77 6.91 -15.61 3.29
CA PHE A 77 8.02 -14.74 3.65
C PHE A 77 8.57 -13.98 2.42
N VAL A 78 9.00 -14.72 1.39
CA VAL A 78 9.60 -14.13 0.18
C VAL A 78 8.60 -13.25 -0.54
N GLY A 79 7.36 -13.72 -0.71
CA GLY A 79 6.30 -12.95 -1.35
C GLY A 79 5.99 -11.65 -0.60
N SER A 80 5.91 -11.71 0.73
CA SER A 80 5.63 -10.52 1.56
C SER A 80 6.77 -9.51 1.51
N VAL A 81 8.03 -9.95 1.63
CA VAL A 81 9.21 -9.07 1.56
C VAL A 81 9.28 -8.37 0.21
N LEU A 82 9.19 -9.12 -0.89
CA LEU A 82 9.26 -8.55 -2.24
C LEU A 82 8.11 -7.59 -2.51
N PHE A 83 6.88 -7.97 -2.14
CA PHE A 83 5.71 -7.13 -2.35
C PHE A 83 5.79 -5.82 -1.57
N HIS A 84 6.04 -5.90 -0.26
CA HIS A 84 6.00 -4.71 0.61
C HIS A 84 7.14 -3.74 0.31
N TRP A 85 8.38 -4.22 0.18
CA TRP A 85 9.49 -3.35 -0.20
C TRP A 85 9.32 -2.79 -1.60
N GLY A 86 8.84 -3.60 -2.56
CA GLY A 86 8.54 -3.13 -3.91
C GLY A 86 7.49 -2.01 -3.93
N ILE A 87 6.36 -2.19 -3.24
CA ILE A 87 5.31 -1.17 -3.20
C ILE A 87 5.76 0.09 -2.45
N TRP A 88 6.56 -0.04 -1.39
CA TRP A 88 7.12 1.13 -0.70
C TRP A 88 8.02 1.96 -1.62
N ILE A 89 8.92 1.31 -2.36
CA ILE A 89 9.77 1.96 -3.35
C ILE A 89 8.91 2.65 -4.42
N ALA A 90 7.88 1.97 -4.93
CA ALA A 90 6.97 2.53 -5.92
C ALA A 90 6.21 3.75 -5.39
N LEU A 91 5.62 3.66 -4.18
CA LEU A 91 4.87 4.76 -3.55
C LEU A 91 5.74 5.98 -3.28
N VAL A 92 6.96 5.77 -2.77
CA VAL A 92 7.93 6.87 -2.59
C VAL A 92 8.32 7.48 -3.93
N GLY A 93 8.49 6.66 -4.98
CA GLY A 93 8.74 7.14 -6.34
C GLY A 93 7.61 8.03 -6.89
N HIS A 94 6.34 7.71 -6.58
CA HIS A 94 5.20 8.55 -6.98
C HIS A 94 5.22 9.93 -6.32
N LEU A 95 5.88 10.09 -5.16
CA LEU A 95 6.06 11.42 -4.55
C LEU A 95 6.86 12.35 -5.46
N GLY A 96 7.71 11.84 -6.35
CA GLY A 96 8.38 12.63 -7.37
C GLY A 96 7.42 13.37 -8.30
N LEU A 97 6.26 12.77 -8.61
CA LEU A 97 5.19 13.43 -9.40
C LEU A 97 4.44 14.49 -8.58
N LEU A 98 4.45 14.36 -7.25
CA LEU A 98 3.80 15.29 -6.33
C LEU A 98 4.71 16.45 -5.90
N ILE A 99 5.98 16.49 -6.31
CA ILE A 99 6.89 17.60 -6.02
C ILE A 99 7.08 18.40 -7.31
N PRO A 100 6.89 19.73 -7.33
CA PRO A 100 7.03 20.46 -8.58
C PRO A 100 8.50 20.50 -9.04
N PRO A 101 8.75 20.60 -10.36
CA PRO A 101 10.10 20.55 -10.91
C PRO A 101 11.06 21.60 -10.33
N ALA A 102 10.56 22.79 -9.95
CA ALA A 102 11.37 23.84 -9.35
C ALA A 102 11.95 23.42 -7.98
N GLN A 103 11.18 22.71 -7.16
CA GLN A 103 11.60 22.21 -5.86
C GLN A 103 12.54 21.00 -6.01
N LEU A 104 12.28 20.11 -6.97
CA LEU A 104 13.22 19.03 -7.31
C LEU A 104 14.57 19.59 -7.75
N GLY A 105 14.55 20.62 -8.60
CA GLY A 105 15.76 21.34 -9.03
C GLY A 105 16.50 22.00 -7.86
N ALA A 106 15.78 22.59 -6.90
CA ALA A 106 16.36 23.16 -5.69
C ALA A 106 17.02 22.09 -4.78
N MET A 107 16.53 20.84 -4.84
CA MET A 107 17.13 19.68 -4.17
C MET A 107 18.29 19.05 -4.96
N GLY A 108 18.66 19.61 -6.12
CA GLY A 108 19.73 19.11 -6.99
C GLY A 108 19.31 17.96 -7.92
N ILE A 109 18.02 17.66 -8.02
CA ILE A 109 17.48 16.62 -8.91
C ILE A 109 17.12 17.26 -10.25
N SER A 110 17.93 16.98 -11.28
CA SER A 110 17.61 17.41 -12.64
C SER A 110 16.43 16.61 -13.23
N PRO A 111 15.70 17.12 -14.23
CA PRO A 111 14.63 16.37 -14.88
C PRO A 111 15.10 15.02 -15.44
N THR A 112 16.29 14.99 -16.06
CA THR A 112 16.90 13.75 -16.57
C THR A 112 17.21 12.77 -15.44
N MET A 113 17.69 13.27 -14.29
CA MET A 113 17.92 12.45 -13.10
C MET A 113 16.61 11.90 -12.53
N HIS A 114 15.54 12.70 -12.50
CA HIS A 114 14.22 12.27 -12.05
C HIS A 114 13.68 11.12 -12.90
N VAL A 115 13.70 11.25 -14.23
CA VAL A 115 13.31 10.20 -15.17
C VAL A 115 14.15 8.94 -14.98
N LEU A 116 15.46 9.08 -14.82
CA LEU A 116 16.35 7.94 -14.60
C LEU A 116 16.05 7.21 -13.28
N LEU A 117 15.83 7.96 -12.19
CA LEU A 117 15.46 7.40 -10.89
C LEU A 117 14.11 6.68 -10.98
N ALA A 118 13.12 7.27 -11.63
CA ALA A 118 11.81 6.64 -11.86
C ALA A 118 11.96 5.33 -12.63
N LYS A 119 12.75 5.32 -13.71
CA LYS A 119 12.95 4.13 -14.54
C LYS A 119 13.70 3.02 -13.82
N VAL A 120 14.79 3.34 -13.12
CA VAL A 120 15.65 2.34 -12.47
C VAL A 120 15.07 1.93 -11.11
N ILE A 121 14.91 2.88 -10.19
CA ILE A 121 14.46 2.59 -8.82
C ILE A 121 12.97 2.23 -8.83
N GLY A 122 12.15 3.04 -9.51
CA GLY A 122 10.72 2.76 -9.64
C GLY A 122 10.44 1.48 -10.43
N GLY A 123 11.19 1.23 -11.52
CA GLY A 123 11.11 -0.01 -12.29
C GLY A 123 11.48 -1.25 -11.46
N LEU A 124 12.60 -1.21 -10.74
CA LEU A 124 13.01 -2.30 -9.83
C LEU A 124 11.96 -2.52 -8.73
N GLY A 125 11.48 -1.45 -8.10
CA GLY A 125 10.43 -1.53 -7.09
C GLY A 125 9.14 -2.15 -7.64
N GLY A 126 8.72 -1.77 -8.85
CA GLY A 126 7.56 -2.33 -9.52
C GLY A 126 7.73 -3.81 -9.89
N VAL A 127 8.92 -4.24 -10.35
CA VAL A 127 9.22 -5.67 -10.59
C VAL A 127 9.18 -6.46 -9.29
N MET A 128 9.80 -5.96 -8.22
CA MET A 128 9.76 -6.59 -6.90
C MET A 128 8.31 -6.74 -6.41
N ALA A 129 7.51 -5.68 -6.53
CA ALA A 129 6.10 -5.68 -6.17
C ALA A 129 5.33 -6.74 -6.96
N LEU A 130 5.52 -6.79 -8.29
CA LEU A 130 4.86 -7.74 -9.17
C LEU A 130 5.22 -9.19 -8.83
N VAL A 131 6.50 -9.51 -8.69
CA VAL A 131 6.96 -10.87 -8.36
C VAL A 131 6.43 -11.28 -6.98
N GLY A 132 6.51 -10.40 -5.98
CA GLY A 132 5.94 -10.65 -4.67
C GLY A 132 4.43 -10.92 -4.73
N MET A 133 3.71 -10.11 -5.50
CA MET A 133 2.27 -10.25 -5.71
C MET A 133 1.90 -11.60 -6.33
N LEU A 134 2.60 -12.01 -7.40
CA LEU A 134 2.35 -13.29 -8.06
C LEU A 134 2.59 -14.48 -7.13
N ILE A 135 3.63 -14.42 -6.28
CA ILE A 135 3.90 -15.45 -5.26
C ILE A 135 2.74 -15.51 -4.25
N LEU A 136 2.25 -14.36 -3.76
CA LEU A 136 1.18 -14.29 -2.77
C LEU A 136 -0.17 -14.75 -3.33
N ILE A 137 -0.50 -14.36 -4.57
CA ILE A 137 -1.70 -14.83 -5.27
C ILE A 137 -1.61 -16.34 -5.50
N GLY A 138 -0.48 -16.83 -6.00
CA GLY A 138 -0.25 -18.27 -6.20
C GLY A 138 -0.37 -19.06 -4.90
N ARG A 139 0.09 -18.48 -3.78
CA ARG A 139 -0.10 -19.05 -2.44
C ARG A 139 -1.57 -19.07 -2.00
N ARG A 140 -2.36 -18.05 -2.34
CA ARG A 140 -3.78 -17.96 -1.98
C ARG A 140 -4.65 -18.96 -2.75
N LEU A 141 -4.30 -19.24 -4.00
CA LEU A 141 -5.08 -20.11 -4.87
C LEU A 141 -4.84 -21.62 -4.67
N ILE A 142 -3.76 -21.99 -3.99
CA ILE A 142 -3.33 -23.38 -3.80
C ILE A 142 -3.50 -23.78 -2.33
N ASP A 143 -4.18 -24.89 -2.05
CA ASP A 143 -4.25 -25.44 -0.70
C ASP A 143 -2.88 -25.94 -0.25
N ARG A 144 -2.47 -25.60 0.97
CA ARG A 144 -1.10 -25.87 1.45
C ARG A 144 -1.09 -26.53 2.81
N SER A 145 -0.01 -27.25 3.08
CA SER A 145 0.28 -27.79 4.39
C SER A 145 1.46 -27.02 5.00
N VAL A 146 1.31 -26.49 6.20
CA VAL A 146 2.38 -25.82 6.95
C VAL A 146 2.83 -26.73 8.08
N LYS A 147 4.15 -26.89 8.22
CA LYS A 147 4.75 -27.65 9.31
C LYS A 147 4.94 -26.74 10.52
N VAL A 148 4.34 -27.11 11.65
CA VAL A 148 4.48 -26.40 12.94
C VAL A 148 5.08 -27.39 13.93
N GLY A 149 6.40 -27.28 14.15
CA GLY A 149 7.16 -28.26 14.93
C GLY A 149 7.13 -29.64 14.24
N ASN A 150 6.59 -30.64 14.93
CA ASN A 150 6.44 -31.99 14.39
C ASN A 150 5.09 -32.24 13.69
N PHE A 151 4.18 -31.26 13.71
CA PHE A 151 2.84 -31.39 13.15
C PHE A 151 2.76 -30.79 11.74
N VAL A 152 1.98 -31.41 10.86
CA VAL A 152 1.68 -30.90 9.51
C VAL A 152 0.21 -30.50 9.49
N VAL A 153 -0.06 -29.21 9.31
CA VAL A 153 -1.41 -28.63 9.31
C VAL A 153 -1.81 -28.28 7.89
N LYS A 154 -2.90 -28.86 7.38
CA LYS A 154 -3.51 -28.46 6.10
C LYS A 154 -4.32 -27.18 6.28
N LEU A 155 -3.97 -26.16 5.52
CA LEU A 155 -4.63 -24.87 5.49
C LEU A 155 -5.42 -24.75 4.18
N PRO A 156 -6.76 -24.82 4.23
CA PRO A 156 -7.62 -24.60 3.07
C PRO A 156 -7.66 -23.10 2.75
N MET A 157 -6.65 -22.60 2.02
CA MET A 157 -6.40 -21.17 1.83
C MET A 157 -7.58 -20.43 1.18
N ARG A 158 -8.31 -21.12 0.30
CA ARG A 158 -9.51 -20.56 -0.36
C ARG A 158 -10.65 -20.32 0.63
N SER A 159 -10.84 -21.20 1.61
CA SER A 159 -11.88 -21.04 2.63
C SER A 159 -11.56 -19.98 3.68
N LEU A 160 -10.28 -19.62 3.81
CA LEU A 160 -9.79 -18.57 4.72
C LEU A 160 -9.75 -17.18 4.06
N SER A 161 -10.06 -17.09 2.76
CA SER A 161 -10.02 -15.85 1.99
C SER A 161 -11.42 -15.30 1.78
N TYR A 162 -11.58 -13.98 1.89
CA TYR A 162 -12.83 -13.27 1.62
C TYR A 162 -12.84 -12.72 0.19
N LEU A 163 -14.01 -12.43 -0.38
CA LEU A 163 -14.11 -11.80 -1.71
C LEU A 163 -13.33 -10.47 -1.80
N ASP A 164 -13.30 -9.72 -0.69
CA ASP A 164 -12.52 -8.50 -0.50
C ASP A 164 -11.01 -8.70 -0.74
N ASP A 165 -10.47 -9.86 -0.36
CA ASP A 165 -9.06 -10.21 -0.61
C ASP A 165 -8.79 -10.34 -2.11
N TYR A 166 -9.64 -11.06 -2.82
CA TYR A 166 -9.47 -11.29 -4.26
C TYR A 166 -9.64 -9.99 -5.04
N PHE A 167 -10.57 -9.13 -4.63
CA PHE A 167 -10.74 -7.81 -5.23
C PHE A 167 -9.51 -6.93 -5.02
N ALA A 168 -9.00 -6.84 -3.78
CA ALA A 168 -7.77 -6.10 -3.49
C ALA A 168 -6.58 -6.64 -4.29
N ASP A 169 -6.44 -7.97 -4.34
CA ASP A 169 -5.33 -8.62 -5.02
C ASP A 169 -5.39 -8.37 -6.55
N ALA A 170 -6.57 -8.44 -7.15
CA ALA A 170 -6.76 -8.16 -8.58
C ALA A 170 -6.51 -6.68 -8.90
N LEU A 171 -7.02 -5.76 -8.07
CA LEU A 171 -6.84 -4.32 -8.25
C LEU A 171 -5.36 -3.93 -8.18
N LEU A 172 -4.64 -4.43 -7.16
CA LEU A 172 -3.21 -4.21 -7.00
C LEU A 172 -2.37 -4.84 -8.12
N LEU A 173 -2.73 -6.04 -8.57
CA LEU A 173 -2.05 -6.68 -9.69
C LEU A 173 -2.16 -5.84 -10.96
N LEU A 174 -3.38 -5.38 -11.30
CA LEU A 174 -3.61 -4.58 -12.49
C LEU A 174 -2.89 -3.22 -12.44
N ILE A 175 -2.99 -2.50 -11.32
CA ILE A 175 -2.33 -1.19 -11.19
C ILE A 175 -0.80 -1.31 -11.27
N ILE A 176 -0.22 -2.36 -10.66
CA ILE A 176 1.23 -2.63 -10.73
C ILE A 176 1.64 -2.96 -12.17
N LEU A 177 0.88 -3.82 -12.86
CA LEU A 177 1.19 -4.20 -14.25
C LEU A 177 1.17 -2.98 -15.18
N LEU A 178 0.11 -2.17 -15.13
CA LEU A 178 0.00 -0.97 -15.96
C LEU A 178 1.10 0.04 -15.62
N GLY A 179 1.36 0.26 -14.33
CA GLY A 179 2.41 1.17 -13.87
C GLY A 179 3.80 0.71 -14.31
N LEU A 180 4.08 -0.59 -14.28
CA LEU A 180 5.37 -1.12 -14.71
C LEU A 180 5.57 -0.99 -16.23
N ILE A 181 4.53 -1.26 -17.02
CA ILE A 181 4.58 -1.04 -18.48
C ILE A 181 4.83 0.44 -18.77
N GLN A 182 4.17 1.34 -18.06
CA GLN A 182 4.39 2.78 -18.21
C GLN A 182 5.83 3.19 -17.90
N THR A 183 6.37 2.77 -16.75
CA THR A 183 7.73 3.11 -16.31
C THR A 183 8.81 2.53 -17.22
N LEU A 184 8.66 1.30 -17.69
CA LEU A 184 9.70 0.62 -18.47
C LEU A 184 9.57 0.87 -19.97
N TRP A 185 8.35 0.90 -20.49
CA TRP A 185 8.08 1.02 -21.92
C TRP A 185 7.65 2.42 -22.33
N LEU A 186 6.57 2.98 -21.75
CA LEU A 186 6.04 4.28 -22.20
C LEU A 186 7.09 5.39 -22.03
N GLU A 187 7.78 5.43 -20.89
CA GLU A 187 8.86 6.40 -20.64
C GLU A 187 10.06 6.25 -21.60
N SER A 188 10.25 5.05 -22.18
CA SER A 188 11.28 4.83 -23.20
C SER A 188 10.85 5.32 -24.58
N VAL A 189 9.54 5.27 -24.88
CA VAL A 189 8.96 5.69 -26.17
C VAL A 189 8.75 7.20 -26.19
N GLU A 190 8.34 7.78 -25.07
CA GLU A 190 8.03 9.20 -24.92
C GLU A 190 8.65 9.76 -23.62
N PRO A 191 9.96 10.04 -23.62
CA PRO A 191 10.66 10.51 -22.42
C PRO A 191 10.09 11.83 -21.89
N GLY A 192 9.88 11.89 -20.57
CA GLY A 192 9.33 13.07 -19.89
C GLY A 192 7.80 13.18 -19.94
N PHE A 193 7.09 12.17 -20.47
CA PHE A 193 5.64 12.18 -20.62
C PHE A 193 4.91 12.53 -19.31
N PHE A 194 5.35 11.95 -18.19
CA PHE A 194 4.69 12.18 -16.91
C PHE A 194 4.91 13.60 -16.37
N GLU A 195 6.07 14.21 -16.64
CA GLU A 195 6.44 15.54 -16.18
C GLU A 195 5.66 16.65 -16.88
N TYR A 196 5.33 16.50 -18.16
CA TYR A 196 4.56 17.52 -18.89
C TYR A 196 3.05 17.22 -18.98
N SER A 197 2.60 16.00 -18.70
CA SER A 197 1.18 15.62 -18.73
C SER A 197 0.63 15.34 -17.33
N VAL A 198 1.08 14.27 -16.67
CA VAL A 198 0.44 13.77 -15.45
C VAL A 198 0.71 14.64 -14.22
N ALA A 199 1.96 15.09 -14.02
CA ALA A 199 2.30 15.96 -12.89
C ALA A 199 1.55 17.31 -12.93
N PRO A 200 1.51 18.04 -14.07
CA PRO A 200 0.70 19.24 -14.19
C PRO A 200 -0.80 18.99 -14.00
N TRP A 201 -1.32 17.85 -14.45
CA TRP A 201 -2.72 17.46 -14.19
C TRP A 201 -3.00 17.36 -12.68
N ILE A 202 -2.18 16.64 -11.93
CA ILE A 202 -2.32 16.52 -10.46
C ILE A 202 -2.27 17.89 -9.80
N TRP A 203 -1.29 18.73 -10.16
CA TRP A 203 -1.10 20.04 -9.54
C TRP A 203 -2.23 21.02 -9.82
N ASN A 204 -2.77 21.02 -11.04
CA ASN A 204 -3.91 21.87 -11.37
C ASN A 204 -5.17 21.38 -10.65
N LEU A 205 -5.37 20.06 -10.49
CA LEU A 205 -6.45 19.54 -9.63
C LEU A 205 -6.26 19.96 -8.16
N ALA A 206 -5.06 19.84 -7.62
CA ALA A 206 -4.76 20.26 -6.25
C ALA A 206 -4.98 21.77 -6.04
N SER A 207 -4.77 22.57 -7.09
CA SER A 207 -5.03 24.02 -7.09
C SER A 207 -6.47 24.39 -7.50
N PHE A 208 -7.37 23.40 -7.57
CA PHE A 208 -8.78 23.56 -7.97
C PHE A 208 -9.01 24.17 -9.37
N ASN A 209 -8.01 24.09 -10.26
CA ASN A 209 -8.11 24.52 -11.65
C ASN A 209 -8.42 23.33 -12.57
N VAL A 210 -9.68 22.88 -12.54
CA VAL A 210 -10.12 21.67 -13.26
C VAL A 210 -9.98 21.82 -14.77
N ASP A 211 -10.40 22.95 -15.35
CA ASP A 211 -10.35 23.16 -16.80
C ASP A 211 -8.92 23.06 -17.34
N LYS A 212 -7.96 23.66 -16.63
CA LYS A 212 -6.55 23.57 -16.99
C LYS A 212 -6.00 22.16 -16.75
N ALA A 213 -6.41 21.47 -15.69
CA ALA A 213 -5.98 20.09 -15.43
C ALA A 213 -6.35 19.16 -16.59
N ILE A 214 -7.59 19.25 -17.09
CA ILE A 214 -8.05 18.41 -18.20
C ILE A 214 -7.20 18.60 -19.45
N SER A 215 -6.74 19.82 -19.73
CA SER A 215 -5.88 20.11 -20.89
C SER A 215 -4.60 19.27 -20.93
N TYR A 216 -4.08 18.87 -19.77
CA TYR A 216 -2.85 18.07 -19.68
C TYR A 216 -3.06 16.56 -19.85
N ILE A 217 -4.23 16.03 -19.50
CA ILE A 217 -4.48 14.57 -19.51
C ILE A 217 -5.30 14.08 -20.70
N MET A 218 -5.95 14.98 -21.45
CA MET A 218 -6.79 14.59 -22.60
C MET A 218 -6.03 13.82 -23.68
N ALA A 219 -4.76 14.13 -23.90
CA ALA A 219 -3.90 13.47 -24.89
C ALA A 219 -3.13 12.27 -24.31
N ALA A 220 -3.36 11.90 -23.05
CA ALA A 220 -2.63 10.81 -22.42
C ALA A 220 -2.96 9.46 -23.08
N PRO A 221 -1.97 8.56 -23.25
CA PRO A 221 -2.20 7.23 -23.76
C PRO A 221 -3.25 6.46 -22.94
N PRO A 222 -4.04 5.57 -23.57
CA PRO A 222 -5.09 4.82 -22.87
C PRO A 222 -4.60 4.04 -21.64
N ILE A 223 -3.36 3.55 -21.68
CA ILE A 223 -2.75 2.86 -20.53
C ILE A 223 -2.61 3.76 -19.31
N THR A 224 -2.25 5.03 -19.52
CA THR A 224 -2.16 6.04 -18.46
C THR A 224 -3.52 6.36 -17.88
N LEU A 225 -4.52 6.53 -18.74
CA LEU A 225 -5.89 6.76 -18.30
C LEU A 225 -6.42 5.59 -17.47
N ALA A 226 -6.17 4.35 -17.91
CA ALA A 226 -6.56 3.14 -17.18
C ALA A 226 -5.84 3.03 -15.83
N HIS A 227 -4.53 3.30 -15.77
CA HIS A 227 -3.77 3.30 -14.52
C HIS A 227 -4.33 4.34 -13.53
N VAL A 228 -4.59 5.57 -13.98
CA VAL A 228 -5.18 6.63 -13.15
C VAL A 228 -6.56 6.25 -12.64
N ILE A 229 -7.41 5.63 -13.47
CA ILE A 229 -8.73 5.14 -13.04
C ILE A 229 -8.58 4.06 -11.96
N LEU A 230 -7.69 3.08 -12.15
CA LEU A 230 -7.43 2.06 -11.13
C LEU A 230 -6.88 2.66 -9.84
N ALA A 231 -6.03 3.69 -9.93
CA ALA A 231 -5.52 4.42 -8.77
C ALA A 231 -6.65 5.12 -8.01
N MET A 232 -7.58 5.78 -8.70
CA MET A 232 -8.75 6.40 -8.07
C MET A 232 -9.65 5.38 -7.39
N ILE A 233 -9.90 4.24 -8.03
CA ILE A 233 -10.66 3.12 -7.43
C ILE A 233 -9.93 2.62 -6.17
N PHE A 234 -8.61 2.43 -6.25
CA PHE A 234 -7.80 2.00 -5.11
C PHE A 234 -7.86 2.99 -3.95
N ILE A 235 -7.73 4.29 -4.21
CA ILE A 235 -7.84 5.35 -3.20
C ILE A 235 -9.22 5.32 -2.53
N ALA A 236 -10.30 5.23 -3.31
CA ALA A 236 -11.65 5.15 -2.76
C ALA A 236 -11.92 3.85 -1.96
N TYR A 237 -11.32 2.74 -2.38
CA TYR A 237 -11.44 1.43 -1.71
C TYR A 237 -10.57 1.31 -0.45
N PHE A 238 -9.44 2.01 -0.39
CA PHE A 238 -8.43 1.92 0.67
C PHE A 238 -8.99 1.90 2.11
N PRO A 239 -9.90 2.82 2.53
CA PRO A 239 -10.40 2.83 3.90
C PRO A 239 -11.28 1.64 4.26
N TRP A 240 -11.83 0.94 3.26
CA TRP A 240 -12.82 -0.13 3.45
C TRP A 240 -12.20 -1.53 3.42
N GLY A 241 -11.11 -1.69 2.68
CA GLY A 241 -10.40 -2.95 2.60
C GLY A 241 -9.37 -3.17 3.72
N LYS A 242 -8.58 -4.23 3.54
CA LYS A 242 -7.45 -4.57 4.42
C LYS A 242 -6.27 -3.60 4.31
N MET A 243 -6.28 -2.64 3.38
CA MET A 243 -5.22 -1.63 3.22
C MET A 243 -5.05 -0.73 4.44
N MET A 244 -6.10 -0.59 5.25
CA MET A 244 -6.02 0.08 6.55
C MET A 244 -5.02 -0.56 7.52
N HIS A 245 -4.53 -1.78 7.25
CA HIS A 245 -3.44 -2.38 8.04
C HIS A 245 -2.20 -1.48 8.08
N LEU A 246 -1.98 -0.61 7.09
CA LEU A 246 -0.89 0.36 7.14
C LEU A 246 -0.99 1.23 8.39
N PHE A 247 -2.18 1.67 8.80
CA PHE A 247 -2.35 2.53 9.97
C PHE A 247 -2.31 1.79 11.30
N SER A 248 -2.14 0.46 11.29
CA SER A 248 -2.13 -0.35 12.51
C SER A 248 -0.97 -0.01 13.45
N PHE A 249 0.20 0.38 12.92
CA PHE A 249 1.37 0.70 13.75
C PHE A 249 1.24 2.04 14.49
N ILE A 250 0.46 2.99 13.95
CA ILE A 250 0.27 4.30 14.58
C ILE A 250 -0.50 4.16 15.91
N TYR A 251 -1.21 3.04 16.11
CA TYR A 251 -2.18 2.89 17.20
C TYR A 251 -2.04 1.60 18.03
N ILE A 252 -0.96 0.82 17.88
CA ILE A 252 -0.81 -0.43 18.65
C ILE A 252 0.40 -0.35 19.58
N SER A 253 0.13 -0.01 20.84
CA SER A 253 0.94 -0.32 22.02
C SER A 253 0.04 -0.26 23.27
N PRO A 254 0.26 -1.11 24.29
CA PRO A 254 -0.49 -2.32 24.60
C PRO A 254 -1.64 -2.08 25.60
N THR A 255 -2.61 -1.19 25.35
CA THR A 255 -3.58 -0.88 26.43
C THR A 255 -4.97 -0.40 26.05
N VAL A 256 -5.30 -0.17 24.78
CA VAL A 256 -6.51 0.61 24.44
C VAL A 256 -7.84 -0.15 24.64
N ALA A 257 -7.83 -1.42 25.04
CA ALA A 257 -9.05 -2.06 25.58
C ALA A 257 -8.86 -2.95 26.82
N ARG A 258 -7.64 -3.21 27.28
CA ARG A 258 -7.36 -3.85 28.57
C ARG A 258 -5.94 -3.49 29.04
N PRO A 259 -5.73 -3.22 30.34
CA PRO A 259 -4.38 -3.27 30.90
C PRO A 259 -3.78 -4.65 30.62
N SER A 260 -2.49 -4.69 30.29
CA SER A 260 -1.72 -5.93 30.16
C SER A 260 -2.05 -6.81 31.37
N ILE A 261 -2.62 -8.00 31.13
CA ILE A 261 -2.91 -8.94 32.22
C ILE A 261 -1.57 -9.33 32.82
N LYS A 262 -1.26 -8.82 34.01
CA LYS A 262 -0.07 -9.21 34.77
C LYS A 262 -0.24 -10.67 35.19
N ILE A 263 0.28 -11.59 34.39
CA ILE A 263 0.37 -12.99 34.79
C ILE A 263 1.55 -13.07 35.77
N ARG A 264 1.24 -13.12 37.06
CA ARG A 264 2.24 -13.37 38.09
C ARG A 264 2.58 -14.86 38.03
N VAL A 265 3.67 -15.21 37.34
CA VAL A 265 4.19 -16.58 37.36
C VAL A 265 4.67 -16.84 38.78
N LYS A 266 3.94 -17.70 39.51
CA LYS A 266 4.37 -18.15 40.83
C LYS A 266 5.57 -19.07 40.61
N SER A 267 6.77 -18.64 41.01
CA SER A 267 7.93 -19.54 41.03
C SER A 267 7.58 -20.74 41.91
N ILE A 268 7.60 -21.93 41.33
CA ILE A 268 7.45 -23.17 42.08
C ILE A 268 8.71 -23.29 42.94
N PRO A 269 8.60 -23.42 44.29
CA PRO A 269 9.75 -23.71 45.13
C PRO A 269 10.38 -25.02 44.66
N GLY A 270 11.68 -24.98 44.37
CA GLY A 270 12.48 -26.16 44.09
C GLY A 270 12.72 -27.02 45.32
#